data_AF-A0A448XIN8-F1
#
_entry.id   AF-A0A448XIN8-F1
#
_cell.length_a   1.000
_cell.length_b   1.000
_cell.length_c   1.000
_cell.angle_alpha   90.00
_cell.angle_beta   90.00
_cell.angle_gamma   90.00
#
_symmetry.space_group_name_H-M   'P 1'
#
loop_
_entity.id
_entity.type
_entity.pdbx_description
1 polymer ?
#
loop_
_entity_poly.entity_id
_entity_poly.type
_entity_poly.pdbx_seq_one_letter_code
_entity_poly.pdbx_strand_id
1 'polypeptide(L)'
;MNLENRVPAISPLFEAIGNAKTLRNDNSSRFGKFLRIDISANRMFPMSGGRGQKSATNFMQAIVSTYLLEKSRVVFQASFQNILISRS
;
A
#
# COMPACT_ATOMS: atom_id res chain seq x y z
N MET A 1 -1.61 16.35 -4.41
CA MET A 1 -1.98 15.29 -3.45
C MET A 1 -0.70 14.58 -3.01
N ASN A 2 -0.35 14.67 -1.73
CA ASN A 2 0.93 14.19 -1.22
C ASN A 2 0.93 12.67 -0.99
N LEU A 3 2.12 12.07 -0.92
CA LEU A 3 2.28 10.62 -0.73
C LEU A 3 1.65 10.16 0.58
N GLU A 4 1.71 10.97 1.65
CA GLU A 4 1.08 10.67 2.95
C GLU A 4 -0.44 10.46 2.87
N ASN A 5 -1.11 11.10 1.91
CA ASN A 5 -2.56 10.99 1.74
C ASN A 5 -2.93 9.88 0.76
N ARG A 6 -2.02 9.51 -0.16
CA ARG A 6 -2.27 8.47 -1.16
C ARG A 6 -2.12 7.07 -0.57
N VAL A 7 -1.13 6.85 0.30
CA VAL A 7 -0.86 5.54 0.89
C VAL A 7 -2.01 5.03 1.78
N PRO A 8 -2.66 5.84 2.61
CA PRO A 8 -3.84 5.40 3.35
C PRO A 8 -5.07 5.22 2.45
N ALA A 9 -5.22 6.07 1.42
CA ALA A 9 -6.37 6.06 0.53
C ALA A 9 -6.52 4.76 -0.30
N ILE A 10 -5.44 3.99 -0.48
CA ILE A 10 -5.50 2.69 -1.18
C ILE A 10 -5.86 1.51 -0.25
N SER A 11 -5.89 1.70 1.07
CA SER A 11 -6.22 0.61 2.01
C SER A 11 -7.62 0.05 1.78
N PRO A 12 -8.69 0.86 1.62
CA PRO A 12 -10.03 0.34 1.35
C PRO A 12 -10.11 -0.54 0.10
N LEU A 13 -9.35 -0.20 -0.95
CA LEU A 13 -9.27 -1.01 -2.17
C LEU A 13 -8.64 -2.37 -1.89
N PHE A 14 -7.51 -2.40 -1.19
CA PHE A 14 -6.82 -3.63 -0.81
C PHE A 14 -7.65 -4.52 0.10
N GLU A 15 -8.42 -3.92 1.00
CA GLU A 15 -9.32 -4.65 1.88
C GLU A 15 -10.49 -5.26 1.09
N ALA A 16 -11.10 -4.50 0.18
CA ALA A 16 -12.22 -5.00 -0.63
C ALA A 16 -11.85 -6.17 -1.55
N ILE A 17 -10.62 -6.23 -2.06
CA ILE A 17 -10.19 -7.28 -3.00
C ILE A 17 -9.58 -8.51 -2.33
N GLY A 18 -9.05 -8.37 -1.11
CA GLY A 18 -8.19 -9.40 -0.52
C GLY A 18 -8.45 -9.70 0.95
N ASN A 19 -9.42 -9.04 1.58
CA ASN A 19 -9.87 -9.42 2.91
C ASN A 19 -11.13 -10.31 2.84
N ALA A 20 -11.29 -11.12 3.88
CA ALA A 20 -12.44 -11.98 4.04
C ALA A 20 -12.82 -12.12 5.50
N LYS A 21 -14.10 -12.41 5.72
CA LYS A 21 -14.58 -12.83 7.04
C LYS A 21 -14.15 -14.26 7.30
N THR A 22 -13.50 -14.45 8.44
CA THR A 22 -13.11 -15.75 8.98
C THR A 22 -13.81 -15.98 10.32
N LEU A 23 -13.67 -17.17 10.90
CA LEU A 23 -14.21 -17.45 12.23
C LEU A 23 -13.62 -16.55 13.33
N ARG A 24 -12.41 -16.00 13.14
CA ARG A 24 -11.67 -15.25 14.17
C ARG A 24 -11.66 -13.75 13.94
N ASN A 25 -11.81 -13.31 12.70
CA ASN A 25 -11.73 -11.91 12.31
C ASN A 25 -12.64 -11.67 11.11
N ASP A 26 -13.48 -10.66 11.21
CA ASP A 26 -14.41 -10.27 10.18
C ASP A 26 -13.73 -9.61 8.98
N ASN A 27 -12.54 -9.02 9.13
CA ASN A 27 -11.78 -8.36 8.05
C ASN A 27 -10.34 -8.90 7.96
N SER A 28 -10.19 -10.22 7.80
CA SER A 28 -8.88 -10.86 7.74
C SER A 28 -8.26 -10.74 6.34
N SER A 29 -7.12 -10.08 6.21
CA SER A 29 -6.35 -10.09 4.96
C SER A 29 -5.86 -11.50 4.62
N ARG A 30 -6.09 -11.90 3.37
CA ARG A 30 -5.72 -13.22 2.83
C ARG A 30 -4.56 -13.15 1.84
N PHE A 31 -3.79 -12.08 1.93
CA PHE A 31 -2.52 -11.85 1.25
C PHE A 31 -1.61 -11.01 2.13
N GLY A 32 -0.30 -11.17 1.97
CA GLY A 32 0.69 -10.27 2.55
C GLY A 32 0.88 -9.02 1.68
N LYS A 33 1.00 -7.86 2.30
CA LYS A 33 1.27 -6.58 1.63
C LYS A 33 2.55 -5.97 2.17
N PHE A 34 3.48 -5.63 1.29
CA PHE A 34 4.71 -4.90 1.63
C PHE A 34 4.69 -3.53 0.95
N LEU A 35 4.76 -2.47 1.76
CA LEU A 35 4.85 -1.09 1.28
C LEU A 35 6.31 -0.63 1.42
N ARG A 36 6.98 -0.42 0.29
CA ARG A 36 8.29 0.21 0.22
C ARG A 36 8.11 1.69 -0.05
N ILE A 37 8.76 2.54 0.74
CA ILE A 37 8.81 3.99 0.51
C ILE A 37 10.27 4.36 0.27
N ASP A 38 10.56 4.81 -0.95
CA ASP A 38 11.87 5.32 -1.34
C ASP A 38 11.88 6.84 -1.17
N ILE A 39 12.80 7.34 -0.35
CA ILE A 39 12.96 8.76 -0.05
C ILE A 39 14.34 9.19 -0.56
N SER A 40 14.35 10.02 -1.59
CA SER A 40 15.58 10.61 -2.11
C SER A 40 15.65 12.08 -1.71
N ALA A 41 16.56 12.37 -0.79
CA ALA A 41 16.98 13.74 -0.53
C ALA A 41 18.09 14.07 -1.53
N ASN A 42 17.78 14.90 -2.52
CA ASN A 42 18.81 15.46 -3.38
C ASN A 42 19.63 16.45 -2.54
N ARG A 43 20.65 15.94 -1.82
CA ARG A 43 21.66 16.77 -1.17
C ARG A 43 22.52 17.38 -2.26
N MET A 44 22.03 18.45 -2.88
CA MET A 44 22.92 19.40 -3.54
C MET A 44 23.83 19.95 -2.45
N PHE A 45 25.06 19.43 -2.40
CA PHE A 45 26.15 20.11 -1.72
C PHE A 45 26.19 21.53 -2.27
N PRO A 46 26.21 22.57 -1.42
CA PRO A 46 26.41 23.93 -1.90
C PRO A 46 27.81 23.97 -2.52
N MET A 47 27.89 23.88 -3.85
CA MET A 47 29.11 24.23 -4.55
C MET A 47 29.34 25.72 -4.26
N SER A 48 30.38 25.99 -3.47
CA SER A 48 30.86 27.34 -3.21
C SER A 48 31.16 28.03 -4.55
N GLY A 49 30.31 28.96 -4.99
CA GLY A 49 30.71 29.94 -6.01
C GLY A 49 29.73 30.30 -7.12
N GLY A 50 28.51 29.75 -7.20
CA GLY A 50 27.60 30.04 -8.33
C GLY A 50 26.18 30.40 -7.91
N ARG A 51 25.70 31.59 -8.31
CA ARG A 51 24.30 32.03 -8.16
C ARG A 51 23.36 31.10 -8.94
N GLY A 52 22.84 30.07 -8.28
CA GLY A 52 21.84 29.18 -8.84
C GLY A 52 21.33 28.20 -7.80
N GLN A 53 20.43 28.64 -6.92
CA GLN A 53 19.65 27.74 -6.06
C GLN A 53 18.75 26.88 -6.96
N LYS A 54 19.21 25.70 -7.39
CA LYS A 54 18.27 24.69 -7.89
C LYS A 54 17.59 24.10 -6.66
N SER A 55 16.27 24.25 -6.60
CA SER A 55 15.43 23.74 -5.53
C SER A 55 15.76 22.26 -5.28
N ALA A 56 16.14 21.91 -4.05
CA ALA A 56 16.34 20.52 -3.67
C ALA A 56 14.99 19.80 -3.77
N THR A 57 14.74 19.17 -4.91
CA THR A 57 13.54 18.36 -5.11
C THR A 57 13.72 17.07 -4.31
N ASN A 58 13.10 17.02 -3.14
CA ASN A 58 12.89 15.77 -2.42
C ASN A 58 11.90 14.93 -3.23
N PHE A 59 12.35 13.80 -3.76
CA PHE A 59 11.48 12.86 -4.45
C PHE A 59 11.14 11.72 -3.49
N MET A 60 9.84 11.46 -3.34
CA MET A 60 9.34 10.34 -2.55
C MET A 60 8.49 9.44 -3.46
N GLN A 61 8.80 8.14 -3.46
CA GLN A 61 8.06 7.13 -4.20
C GLN A 61 7.59 6.04 -3.26
N ALA A 62 6.43 5.46 -3.53
CA ALA A 62 5.94 4.28 -2.82
C ALA A 62 5.63 3.16 -3.81
N ILE A 63 6.02 1.95 -3.46
CA ILE A 63 5.76 0.72 -4.21
C ILE A 63 5.08 -0.27 -3.27
N VAL A 64 3.98 -0.86 -3.73
CA VAL A 64 3.28 -1.93 -3.00
C VAL A 64 3.51 -3.26 -3.71
N SER A 65 4.03 -4.23 -2.97
CA SER A 65 4.17 -5.61 -3.42
C SER A 65 3.24 -6.52 -2.63
N THR A 66 2.57 -7.44 -3.32
CA THR A 66 1.63 -8.39 -2.72
C THR A 66 2.16 -9.82 -2.79
N TYR A 67 1.96 -10.61 -1.74
CA TYR A 67 2.50 -11.95 -1.59
C TYR A 67 1.46 -12.93 -1.06
N LEU A 68 1.59 -14.21 -1.43
CA LEU A 68 0.87 -15.33 -0.82
C LEU A 68 -0.66 -15.13 -0.75
N LEU A 69 -1.27 -14.73 -1.87
CA LEU A 69 -2.73 -14.67 -1.96
C LEU A 69 -3.33 -16.07 -1.81
N GLU A 70 -4.29 -16.22 -0.89
CA GLU A 70 -5.04 -17.47 -0.69
C GLU A 70 -6.03 -17.71 -1.84
N LYS A 71 -5.51 -18.20 -2.98
CA LYS A 71 -6.30 -18.41 -4.21
C LYS A 71 -7.49 -19.37 -4.02
N SER A 72 -7.40 -20.35 -3.13
CA SER A 72 -8.48 -21.31 -2.86
C SER A 72 -9.78 -20.63 -2.42
N ARG A 73 -9.68 -19.48 -1.75
CA ARG A 73 -10.85 -18.74 -1.25
C ARG A 73 -11.74 -18.17 -2.35
N VAL A 74 -11.25 -18.10 -3.59
CA VAL A 74 -12.05 -17.66 -4.74
C VAL A 74 -13.20 -18.64 -5.02
N VAL A 75 -12.96 -19.94 -4.83
CA VAL A 75 -13.90 -21.02 -5.21
C VAL A 75 -14.41 -21.82 -4.02
N PHE A 76 -13.82 -21.63 -2.84
CA PHE A 76 -14.15 -22.41 -1.64
C PHE A 76 -14.23 -21.53 -0.39
N GLN A 77 -15.28 -21.71 0.39
CA GLN A 77 -15.43 -21.08 1.70
C GLN A 77 -15.98 -22.10 2.71
N ALA A 78 -15.34 -22.19 3.88
CA ALA A 78 -15.85 -22.99 4.99
C ALA A 78 -17.06 -22.32 5.64
N SER A 79 -17.91 -23.09 6.34
CA SER A 79 -19.09 -22.58 7.03
C SER A 79 -18.77 -21.35 7.89
N PHE A 80 -19.63 -20.33 7.81
CA PHE A 80 -19.49 -19.03 8.49
C PHE A 80 -18.32 -18.15 8.03
N GLN A 81 -17.61 -18.51 6.96
CA GLN A 81 -16.63 -17.64 6.30
C GLN A 81 -17.17 -17.15 4.96
N ASN A 82 -17.00 -15.86 4.67
CA ASN A 82 -17.43 -15.26 3.42
C ASN A 82 -16.33 -14.38 2.85
N ILE A 83 -16.26 -14.27 1.52
CA ILE A 83 -15.47 -13.22 0.88
C ILE A 83 -16.16 -11.89 1.21
N LEU A 84 -15.44 -10.97 1.86
CA LEU A 84 -15.91 -9.61 2.02
C LEU A 84 -15.70 -8.89 0.68
N ILE A 85 -16.59 -9.13 -0.28
CA ILE A 85 -16.76 -8.17 -1.36
C ILE A 85 -17.64 -7.09 -0.73
N SER A 86 -17.02 -5.95 -0.41
CA SER A 86 -17.64 -4.74 0.13
C SER A 86 -19.14 -4.69 -0.20
N ARG A 87 -19.98 -4.92 0.82
CA ARG A 87 -21.40 -4.59 0.69
C ARG A 87 -21.45 -3.07 0.61
N SER A 88 -21.75 -2.56 -0.59
CA SER A 88 -22.29 -1.22 -0.81
C SER A 88 -23.49 -0.97 0.09
#